data_AF-A0A067R3I6-F1
#
_entry.id   AF-A0A067R3I6-F1
#
_cell.length_a   1.000
_cell.length_b   1.000
_cell.length_c   1.000
_cell.angle_alpha   90.00
_cell.angle_beta   90.00
_cell.angle_gamma   90.00
#
_symmetry.space_group_name_H-M   'P 1'
#
loop_
_entity.id
_entity.type
_entity.pdbx_description
1 polymer ?
#
loop_
_entity_poly.entity_id
_entity_poly.type
_entity_poly.pdbx_seq_one_letter_code
_entity_poly.pdbx_strand_id
1 'polypeptide(L)'
;LPAGQVDLWTQEAKGCKCPFDSSRQDCACCVRDGGCHCGRGSPNRCSQCGLEQHCSNMCNITVDSRYLVARSGKTFGQIKSPSMEGPVFCWYLLQPDTGQRVEIQVYRLVSVGRFNGSR
;
A
#
# COMPACT_ATOMS: atom_id res chain seq x y z
N LEU A 1 9.62 -12.37 5.49
CA LEU A 1 9.23 -11.32 6.47
C LEU A 1 9.76 -11.76 7.83
N PRO A 2 10.29 -10.84 8.66
CA PRO A 2 10.65 -11.16 10.04
C PRO A 2 9.45 -11.77 10.79
N ALA A 3 9.71 -12.70 11.71
CA ALA A 3 8.65 -13.35 12.48
C ALA A 3 7.80 -12.32 13.24
N GLY A 4 6.49 -12.31 12.99
CA GLY A 4 5.53 -11.41 13.65
C GLY A 4 5.08 -10.19 12.83
N GLN A 5 5.77 -9.84 11.74
CA GLN A 5 5.38 -8.71 10.89
C GLN A 5 4.13 -9.04 10.04
N VAL A 6 3.10 -8.18 10.10
CA VAL A 6 1.81 -8.39 9.43
C VAL A 6 1.94 -8.42 7.90
N ASP A 7 2.60 -7.44 7.31
CA ASP A 7 2.93 -7.39 5.88
C ASP A 7 4.16 -6.52 5.62
N LEU A 8 4.55 -6.33 4.35
CA LEU A 8 5.77 -5.58 3.98
C LEU A 8 5.88 -4.18 4.62
N TRP A 9 4.76 -3.51 4.89
CA TRP A 9 4.75 -2.13 5.39
C TRP A 9 4.19 -2.00 6.81
N THR A 10 3.45 -3.00 7.28
CA THR A 10 2.81 -3.02 8.60
C THR A 10 3.58 -3.97 9.52
N GLN A 11 4.27 -3.43 10.53
CA GLN A 11 4.92 -4.23 11.56
C GLN A 11 3.87 -4.86 12.48
N GLU A 12 3.05 -4.01 13.09
CA GLU A 12 1.97 -4.41 14.01
C GLU A 12 0.69 -3.68 13.63
N ALA A 13 -0.45 -4.35 13.77
CA ALA A 13 -1.75 -3.77 13.39
C ALA A 13 -2.21 -2.67 14.36
N LYS A 14 -1.72 -2.64 15.60
CA LYS A 14 -2.04 -1.67 16.66
C LYS A 14 -0.86 -1.49 17.59
N GLY A 15 -0.84 -0.42 18.38
CA GLY A 15 0.18 -0.16 19.40
C GLY A 15 0.97 1.14 19.17
N CYS A 16 0.78 1.78 18.03
CA CYS A 16 1.41 3.06 17.71
C CYS A 16 0.45 4.23 17.80
N LYS A 17 1.01 5.41 18.05
CA LYS A 17 0.25 6.67 18.05
C LYS A 17 -0.33 6.95 16.67
N CYS A 18 -1.58 7.38 16.64
CA CYS A 18 -2.24 7.73 15.39
C CYS A 18 -1.70 9.07 14.85
N PRO A 19 -1.25 9.15 13.58
CA PRO A 19 -0.74 10.40 13.01
C PRO A 19 -1.78 11.54 12.95
N PHE A 20 -3.06 11.19 12.90
CA PHE A 20 -4.18 12.13 12.87
C PHE A 20 -4.78 12.43 14.25
N ASP A 21 -4.38 11.70 15.29
CA ASP A 21 -4.87 11.88 16.66
C ASP A 21 -3.84 11.35 17.67
N SER A 22 -3.02 12.25 18.19
CA SER A 22 -1.92 11.90 19.09
C SER A 22 -2.36 11.33 20.45
N SER A 23 -3.65 11.48 20.81
CA SER A 23 -4.21 10.90 22.04
C SER A 23 -4.46 9.39 21.91
N ARG A 24 -4.59 8.90 20.67
CA ARG A 24 -4.84 7.50 20.37
C ARG A 24 -3.55 6.72 20.14
N GLN A 25 -3.53 5.48 20.62
CA GLN A 25 -2.41 4.54 20.50
C GLN A 25 -2.81 3.20 19.85
N ASP A 26 -3.99 3.16 19.24
CA ASP A 26 -4.55 1.97 18.60
C ASP A 26 -4.35 1.98 17.09
N CYS A 27 -3.34 2.70 16.59
CA CYS A 27 -2.97 2.71 15.17
C CYS A 27 -1.83 1.75 14.87
N ALA A 28 -1.71 1.38 13.60
CA ALA A 28 -0.67 0.48 13.11
C ALA A 28 0.73 1.07 13.29
N CYS A 29 1.66 0.18 13.64
CA CYS A 29 3.08 0.47 13.63
C CYS A 29 3.63 0.18 12.23
N CYS A 30 4.05 1.23 11.52
CA CYS A 30 4.58 1.11 10.17
C CYS A 30 6.08 0.78 10.18
N VAL A 31 6.50 0.03 9.16
CA VAL A 31 7.93 -0.20 8.89
C VAL A 31 8.60 1.15 8.66
N ARG A 32 9.56 1.52 9.51
CA ARG A 32 10.26 2.81 9.42
C ARG A 32 10.90 3.06 8.06
N ASP A 33 11.32 1.99 7.41
CA ASP A 33 11.98 2.02 6.11
C ASP A 33 10.95 1.99 4.97
N GLY A 34 10.32 3.15 4.74
CA GLY A 34 9.43 3.40 3.61
C GLY A 34 7.94 3.09 3.83
N GLY A 35 7.53 2.72 5.04
CA GLY A 35 6.14 2.49 5.41
C GLY A 35 5.45 3.75 5.96
N CYS A 36 4.27 4.06 5.44
CA CYS A 36 3.41 5.16 5.87
C CYS A 36 2.03 4.66 6.31
N HIS A 37 1.44 5.37 7.26
CA HIS A 37 0.14 5.03 7.83
C HIS A 37 -1.00 5.39 6.88
N CYS A 38 -1.99 4.51 6.72
CA CYS A 38 -3.11 4.64 5.78
C CYS A 38 -4.21 5.66 6.17
N GLY A 39 -3.88 6.63 7.03
CA GLY A 39 -4.83 7.59 7.59
C GLY A 39 -6.02 6.99 8.36
N ARG A 40 -7.05 7.83 8.60
CA ARG A 40 -8.19 7.51 9.46
C ARG A 40 -9.11 6.41 8.91
N GLY A 41 -9.17 6.25 7.59
CA GLY A 41 -9.99 5.23 6.93
C GLY A 41 -9.45 3.81 7.08
N SER A 42 -8.18 3.65 7.48
CA SER A 42 -7.56 2.35 7.71
C SER A 42 -6.52 2.45 8.83
N PRO A 43 -6.96 2.66 10.09
CA PRO A 43 -6.07 2.95 11.22
C PRO A 43 -5.15 1.78 11.59
N ASN A 44 -5.54 0.56 11.22
CA ASN A 44 -4.78 -0.64 11.57
C ASN A 44 -3.89 -1.13 10.42
N ARG A 45 -3.53 -0.27 9.45
CA ARG A 45 -2.75 -0.64 8.29
C ARG A 45 -1.73 0.42 7.90
N CYS A 46 -0.65 -0.04 7.28
CA CYS A 46 0.33 0.78 6.61
C CYS A 46 0.47 0.35 5.14
N SER A 47 0.99 1.24 4.31
CA SER A 47 1.41 0.96 2.94
C SER A 47 2.78 1.56 2.69
N GLN A 48 3.28 1.41 1.47
CA GLN A 48 4.41 2.18 1.02
C GLN A 48 4.09 3.67 1.05
N CYS A 49 5.03 4.49 1.53
CA CYS A 49 4.96 5.93 1.41
C CYS A 49 4.95 6.35 -0.07
N GLY A 50 4.11 7.33 -0.41
CA GLY A 50 3.73 7.69 -1.77
C GLY A 50 2.48 6.97 -2.29
N LEU A 51 2.01 5.93 -1.60
CA LEU A 51 0.80 5.17 -1.95
C LEU A 51 -0.21 5.05 -0.79
N GLU A 52 0.02 5.73 0.33
CA GLU A 52 -0.83 5.70 1.54
C GLU A 52 -2.27 6.09 1.32
N GLN A 53 -2.53 6.97 0.36
CA GLN A 53 -3.87 7.35 -0.06
C GLN A 53 -4.64 6.21 -0.77
N HIS A 54 -3.93 5.16 -1.22
CA HIS A 54 -4.50 4.04 -1.98
C HIS A 54 -4.55 2.73 -1.18
N CYS A 55 -4.41 2.76 0.16
CA CYS A 55 -4.33 1.56 0.98
C CYS A 55 -5.51 0.58 0.83
N SER A 56 -6.73 1.09 0.68
CA SER A 56 -7.95 0.27 0.62
C SER A 56 -8.47 0.09 -0.80
N ASN A 57 -8.18 1.05 -1.67
CA ASN A 57 -8.60 1.06 -3.06
C ASN A 57 -7.46 1.61 -3.94
N MET A 58 -6.70 0.70 -4.54
CA MET A 58 -5.61 1.02 -5.45
C MET A 58 -6.04 0.63 -6.86
N CYS A 59 -6.60 1.58 -7.60
CA CYS A 59 -7.18 1.33 -8.92
C CYS A 59 -7.19 2.60 -9.75
N ASN A 60 -6.88 2.50 -11.05
CA ASN A 60 -6.81 3.65 -11.97
C ASN A 60 -5.86 4.74 -11.47
N ILE A 61 -4.63 4.34 -11.13
CA ILE A 61 -3.61 5.24 -10.58
C ILE A 61 -2.36 5.28 -11.46
N THR A 62 -1.58 6.33 -11.28
CA THR A 62 -0.21 6.42 -11.81
C THR A 62 0.78 6.16 -10.68
N VAL A 63 1.70 5.24 -10.92
CA VAL A 63 2.82 4.93 -10.04
C VAL A 63 4.06 5.61 -10.62
N ASP A 64 4.39 6.79 -10.11
CA ASP A 64 5.58 7.55 -10.49
C ASP A 64 6.78 7.13 -9.63
N SER A 65 7.82 6.63 -10.30
CA SER A 65 9.04 6.15 -9.66
C SER A 65 9.79 7.21 -8.86
N ARG A 66 9.86 8.46 -9.35
CA ARG A 66 10.54 9.57 -8.66
C ARG A 66 9.80 9.93 -7.38
N TYR A 67 8.47 9.97 -7.45
CA TYR A 67 7.63 10.22 -6.28
C TYR A 67 7.77 9.11 -5.24
N LEU A 68 7.74 7.84 -5.67
CA LEU A 68 7.94 6.70 -4.78
C LEU A 68 9.29 6.72 -4.08
N VAL A 69 10.39 6.96 -4.82
CA VAL A 69 11.73 7.05 -4.23
C VAL A 69 11.80 8.21 -3.24
N ALA A 70 11.28 9.38 -3.61
CA ALA A 70 11.29 10.56 -2.74
C ALA A 70 10.51 10.36 -1.44
N ARG A 71 9.41 9.59 -1.47
CA ARG A 71 8.52 9.40 -0.31
C ARG A 71 8.89 8.19 0.55
N SER A 72 9.32 7.09 -0.07
CA SER A 72 9.59 5.82 0.61
C SER A 72 11.07 5.45 0.69
N GLY A 73 11.94 6.12 -0.07
CA GLY A 73 13.33 5.69 -0.24
C GLY A 73 13.47 4.39 -1.03
N LYS A 74 12.38 3.87 -1.65
CA LYS A 74 12.38 2.60 -2.38
C LYS A 74 12.35 2.80 -3.88
N THR A 75 13.13 1.98 -4.56
CA THR A 75 13.21 1.93 -6.03
C THR A 75 12.14 1.04 -6.67
N PHE A 76 11.29 0.40 -5.85
CA PHE A 76 10.17 -0.42 -6.30
C PHE A 76 8.87 0.09 -5.70
N GLY A 77 7.75 -0.14 -6.40
CA GLY A 77 6.40 0.10 -5.90
C GLY A 77 5.67 -1.21 -5.59
N GLN A 78 4.85 -1.25 -4.55
CA GLN A 78 3.94 -2.37 -4.32
C GLN A 78 2.52 -2.05 -4.78
N ILE A 79 2.01 -2.85 -5.72
CA ILE A 79 0.60 -2.80 -6.14
C ILE A 79 -0.17 -3.90 -5.40
N LYS A 80 -1.30 -3.54 -4.78
CA LYS A 80 -2.23 -4.49 -4.16
C LYS A 80 -3.61 -4.32 -4.81
N SER A 81 -4.29 -5.43 -5.08
CA SER A 81 -5.68 -5.39 -5.52
C SER A 81 -6.58 -4.78 -4.44
N PRO A 82 -7.68 -4.10 -4.81
CA PRO A 82 -8.73 -3.71 -3.88
C PRO A 82 -9.27 -4.91 -3.08
N SER A 83 -9.76 -4.64 -1.87
CA SER A 83 -9.98 -5.68 -0.86
C SER A 83 -11.19 -6.57 -1.16
N MET A 84 -12.33 -6.01 -1.57
CA MET A 84 -13.58 -6.75 -1.87
C MET A 84 -14.56 -5.95 -2.75
N GLU A 85 -14.58 -4.62 -2.60
CA GLU A 85 -15.41 -3.70 -3.39
C GLU A 85 -14.48 -2.87 -4.27
N GLY A 86 -14.43 -3.20 -5.55
CA GLY A 86 -13.59 -2.52 -6.52
C GLY A 86 -14.11 -2.80 -7.92
N PRO A 87 -13.75 -1.97 -8.90
CA PRO A 87 -14.18 -2.19 -10.28
C PRO A 87 -13.61 -3.52 -10.79
N VAL A 88 -14.35 -4.16 -11.71
CA VAL A 88 -13.99 -5.44 -12.35
C VAL A 88 -12.60 -5.39 -13.01
N PHE A 89 -12.21 -4.18 -13.43
CA PHE A 89 -10.95 -3.88 -14.08
C PHE A 89 -10.28 -2.70 -13.38
N CYS A 90 -8.97 -2.80 -13.19
CA CYS A 90 -8.13 -1.72 -12.71
C CYS A 90 -6.96 -1.50 -13.64
N TRP A 91 -6.69 -0.24 -13.96
CA TRP A 91 -5.55 0.17 -14.77
C TRP A 91 -4.49 0.81 -13.88
N TYR A 92 -3.22 0.54 -14.19
CA TYR A 92 -2.09 1.14 -13.51
C TYR A 92 -1.15 1.68 -14.57
N LEU A 93 -0.86 2.99 -14.51
CA LEU A 93 0.18 3.59 -15.32
C LEU A 93 1.49 3.55 -14.54
N LEU A 94 2.50 2.86 -15.06
CA LEU A 94 3.81 2.75 -14.43
C LEU A 94 4.76 3.73 -15.11
N GLN A 95 5.15 4.79 -14.40
CA GLN A 95 5.98 5.88 -14.95
C GLN A 95 7.42 5.76 -14.44
N PRO A 96 8.34 5.18 -15.24
CA PRO A 96 9.76 5.14 -14.91
C PRO A 96 10.39 6.54 -15.04
N ASP A 97 11.53 6.75 -14.40
CA ASP A 97 12.36 7.94 -14.63
C ASP A 97 13.20 7.78 -15.92
N THR A 98 13.86 8.87 -16.32
CA THR A 98 14.71 8.93 -17.50
C THR A 98 15.78 7.83 -17.46
N GLY A 99 15.81 7.00 -18.51
CA GLY A 99 16.76 5.90 -18.65
C GLY A 99 16.43 4.64 -17.84
N GLN A 100 15.32 4.63 -17.10
CA GLN A 100 14.86 3.45 -16.37
C GLN A 100 13.91 2.58 -17.21
N ARG A 101 13.76 1.33 -16.80
CA ARG A 101 12.76 0.39 -17.32
C ARG A 101 11.85 -0.06 -16.19
N VAL A 102 10.63 -0.46 -16.55
CA VAL A 102 9.69 -1.05 -15.60
C VAL A 102 9.88 -2.56 -15.60
N GLU A 103 10.14 -3.13 -14.43
CA GLU A 103 10.08 -4.57 -14.18
C GLU A 103 8.89 -4.87 -13.28
N ILE A 104 8.10 -5.90 -13.64
CA ILE A 104 6.94 -6.33 -12.87
C ILE A 104 7.18 -7.76 -12.39
N GLN A 105 7.14 -7.94 -11.07
CA GLN A 105 7.18 -9.25 -10.44
C GLN A 105 5.88 -9.51 -9.69
N VAL A 106 5.26 -10.66 -9.97
CA VAL A 106 4.05 -11.08 -9.26
C VAL A 106 4.47 -11.89 -8.03
N TYR A 107 4.48 -11.25 -6.86
CA TYR A 107 4.92 -11.87 -5.62
C TYR A 107 3.92 -12.87 -5.04
N ARG A 108 2.62 -12.55 -5.10
CA ARG A 108 1.56 -13.36 -4.50
C ARG A 108 0.27 -13.22 -5.29
N LEU A 109 -0.29 -14.37 -5.69
CA LEU A 109 -1.66 -14.48 -6.18
C LEU A 109 -2.45 -15.28 -5.15
N VAL A 110 -3.55 -14.71 -4.68
CA VAL A 110 -4.46 -15.36 -3.73
C VAL A 110 -5.88 -15.24 -4.20
N SER A 111 -6.66 -16.29 -3.96
CA SER A 111 -8.12 -16.23 -4.09
C SER A 111 -8.67 -15.36 -2.97
N VAL A 112 -9.19 -14.18 -3.30
CA VAL A 112 -9.77 -13.22 -2.34
C VAL A 112 -11.29 -13.32 -2.22
N GLY A 113 -11.93 -14.25 -2.95
CA GLY A 113 -13.37 -14.43 -2.99
C GLY A 113 -13.90 -14.68 -4.40
N ARG A 114 -15.21 -14.59 -4.58
CA ARG A 114 -15.87 -14.69 -5.90
C ARG A 114 -16.43 -13.33 -6.28
N PHE A 115 -16.08 -12.85 -7.48
CA PHE A 115 -16.68 -11.66 -8.05
C PHE A 115 -18.00 -12.03 -8.72
N ASN A 116 -19.12 -11.52 -8.19
CA ASN A 116 -20.48 -11.87 -8.66
C ASN A 116 -21.01 -10.95 -9.77
N GLY A 117 -20.20 -10.06 -10.35
CA GLY A 117 -20.60 -9.27 -11.53
C GLY A 117 -21.73 -8.25 -11.31
N SER A 118 -22.24 -8.11 -10.09
CA SER A 118 -23.33 -7.17 -9.75
C SER A 118 -22.71 -5.84 -9.34
N ARG A 119 -23.08 -4.78 -10.06
CA ARG A 119 -22.56 -3.41 -9.93
C ARG A 119 -22.77 -2.79 -8.56
#